data_AF-A0A925VXN1-F1
#
_entry.id   AF-A0A925VXN1-F1
#
_cell.length_a   1.000
_cell.length_b   1.000
_cell.length_c   1.000
_cell.angle_alpha   90.00
_cell.angle_beta   90.00
_cell.angle_gamma   90.00
#
_symmetry.space_group_name_H-M   'P 1'
#
loop_
_entity.id
_entity.type
_entity.pdbx_description
1 polymer ?
#
loop_
_entity_poly.entity_id
_entity_poly.type
_entity_poly.pdbx_seq_one_letter_code
_entity_poly.pdbx_strand_id
1 'polypeptide(L)'
;MKLPAIQFYPGDWHKDQGVQALDLLQRGAWFELLLMMHDSDERGVLLVNGQSMPDAVIARRLGLDNQSANQILTTLLTYGVASRRESDGALFCRRMVKDENLRQVRTAAGKK
;
A
#
# COMPACT_ATOMS: atom_id res chain seq x y z
N MET A 1 9.88 -14.07 -6.01
CA MET A 1 10.78 -13.17 -6.77
C MET A 1 10.16 -11.79 -6.80
N LYS A 2 10.89 -10.75 -6.37
CA LYS A 2 10.42 -9.35 -6.45
C LYS A 2 10.35 -8.93 -7.92
N LEU A 3 9.28 -8.24 -8.31
CA LEU A 3 9.12 -7.75 -9.68
C LEU A 3 9.88 -6.44 -9.87
N PRO A 4 10.51 -6.23 -11.03
CA PRO A 4 11.35 -5.06 -11.28
C PRO A 4 10.56 -3.76 -11.45
N ALA A 5 9.24 -3.83 -11.65
CA ALA A 5 8.41 -2.66 -11.92
C ALA A 5 7.07 -2.74 -11.18
N ILE A 6 6.62 -1.59 -10.69
CA ILE A 6 5.28 -1.38 -10.16
C ILE A 6 4.32 -1.11 -11.31
N GLN A 7 3.22 -1.86 -11.41
CA GLN A 7 2.11 -1.49 -12.29
C GLN A 7 1.39 -0.30 -11.65
N PHE A 8 1.40 0.83 -12.34
CA PHE A 8 0.73 2.06 -11.90
C PHE A 8 -0.28 2.47 -12.95
N TYR A 9 -1.50 2.77 -12.51
CA TYR A 9 -2.61 3.16 -13.38
C TYR A 9 -2.99 4.63 -13.12
N PRO A 10 -2.49 5.59 -13.92
CA PRO A 10 -2.83 7.00 -13.76
C PRO A 10 -4.34 7.26 -13.77
N GLY A 11 -5.10 6.47 -14.56
CA GLY A 11 -6.56 6.53 -14.59
C GLY A 11 -7.21 6.20 -13.25
N ASP A 12 -6.72 5.18 -12.54
CA ASP A 12 -7.24 4.82 -11.21
C ASP A 12 -6.89 5.91 -10.20
N TRP A 13 -5.67 6.43 -10.26
CA TRP A 13 -5.22 7.55 -9.40
C TRP A 13 -6.12 8.78 -9.54
N HIS A 14 -6.47 9.17 -10.77
CA HIS A 14 -7.30 10.35 -11.03
C HIS A 14 -8.79 10.14 -10.75
N LYS A 15 -9.29 8.89 -10.84
CA LYS A 15 -10.72 8.59 -10.67
C LYS A 15 -11.09 8.17 -9.24
N ASP A 16 -10.13 7.71 -8.45
CA ASP A 16 -10.38 7.35 -7.06
C ASP A 16 -10.69 8.61 -6.23
N GLN A 17 -11.93 8.72 -5.77
CA GLN A 17 -12.41 9.88 -5.00
C GLN A 17 -11.66 10.04 -3.68
N GLY A 18 -11.26 8.94 -3.04
CA GLY A 18 -10.50 8.98 -1.80
C GLY A 18 -9.11 9.57 -2.03
N VAL A 19 -8.41 9.14 -3.09
CA VAL A 19 -7.11 9.70 -3.49
C VAL A 19 -7.25 11.17 -3.88
N GLN A 20 -8.32 11.54 -4.58
CA GLN A 20 -8.55 12.93 -4.98
C GLN A 20 -8.90 13.85 -3.80
N ALA A 21 -9.48 13.32 -2.73
CA ALA A 21 -9.74 14.07 -1.49
C ALA A 21 -8.47 14.34 -0.65
N LEU A 22 -7.36 13.67 -0.94
CA LEU A 22 -6.09 13.87 -0.23
C LEU A 22 -5.40 15.18 -0.65
N ASP A 23 -4.75 15.84 0.29
CA ASP A 23 -3.80 16.92 0.02
C ASP A 23 -2.49 16.38 -0.60
N LEU A 24 -1.58 17.29 -0.97
CA LEU A 24 -0.34 16.90 -1.65
C LEU A 24 0.59 16.05 -0.77
N LEU A 25 0.68 16.34 0.52
CA LEU A 25 1.52 15.59 1.45
C LEU A 25 0.96 14.17 1.65
N GLN A 26 -0.34 14.05 1.85
CA GLN A 26 -1.05 12.78 1.98
C GLN A 26 -0.93 11.92 0.71
N ARG A 27 -1.03 12.53 -0.48
CA ARG A 27 -0.79 11.85 -1.77
C ARG A 27 0.66 11.37 -1.88
N GLY A 28 1.63 12.20 -1.49
CA GLY A 28 3.03 11.82 -1.46
C GLY A 28 3.29 10.64 -0.51
N ALA A 29 2.74 10.70 0.70
CA ALA A 29 2.83 9.62 1.67
C ALA A 29 2.19 8.33 1.15
N TRP A 30 1.01 8.42 0.50
CA TRP A 30 0.38 7.25 -0.11
C TRP A 30 1.25 6.64 -1.21
N PHE A 31 1.87 7.47 -2.06
CA PHE A 31 2.76 6.98 -3.10
C PHE A 31 3.98 6.26 -2.53
N GLU A 32 4.64 6.82 -1.51
CA GLU A 32 5.74 6.16 -0.80
C GLU A 32 5.31 4.82 -0.17
N LEU A 33 4.12 4.76 0.42
CA LEU A 33 3.56 3.52 0.95
C LEU A 33 3.33 2.47 -0.14
N LEU A 34 2.87 2.86 -1.34
CA LEU A 34 2.74 1.95 -2.49
C LEU A 34 4.10 1.36 -2.90
N LEU A 35 5.16 2.17 -2.89
CA LEU A 35 6.52 1.70 -3.18
C LEU A 35 6.98 0.68 -2.14
N MET A 36 6.76 0.97 -0.86
CA MET A 36 7.10 0.04 0.23
C MET A 36 6.31 -1.27 0.14
N MET A 37 5.02 -1.21 -0.20
CA MET A 37 4.15 -2.39 -0.37
C MET A 37 4.54 -3.22 -1.60
N HIS A 38 5.03 -2.60 -2.68
CA HIS A 38 5.53 -3.32 -3.87
C HIS A 38 6.76 -4.17 -3.55
N ASP A 39 7.62 -3.66 -2.66
CA ASP A 39 8.87 -4.29 -2.22
C ASP A 39 8.75 -5.17 -0.98
N SER A 40 7.57 -5.23 -0.36
CA SER A 40 7.29 -6.06 0.81
C SER A 40 7.38 -7.56 0.51
N ASP A 41 7.57 -8.37 1.55
CA ASP A 41 7.60 -9.84 1.48
C ASP A 41 6.30 -10.38 0.90
N GLU A 42 5.18 -9.75 1.25
CA GLU A 42 3.87 -9.96 0.66
C GLU A 42 3.48 -8.71 -0.14
N ARG A 43 3.51 -8.82 -1.47
CA ARG A 43 3.28 -7.69 -2.37
C ARG A 43 1.88 -7.09 -2.17
N GLY A 44 1.85 -5.79 -1.94
CA GLY A 44 0.63 -5.05 -1.67
C GLY A 44 0.30 -4.90 -0.19
N VAL A 45 1.03 -5.59 0.71
CA VAL A 45 0.83 -5.55 2.16
C VAL A 45 2.07 -5.00 2.84
N LEU A 46 1.93 -4.05 3.74
CA LEU A 46 3.05 -3.39 4.39
C LEU A 46 3.57 -4.21 5.58
N LEU A 47 4.61 -5.01 5.32
CA LEU A 47 5.23 -5.88 6.30
C LEU A 47 6.67 -5.49 6.59
N VAL A 48 7.16 -5.90 7.76
CA VAL A 48 8.57 -5.88 8.15
C VAL A 48 8.89 -7.21 8.81
N ASN A 49 9.85 -7.96 8.27
CA ASN A 49 10.22 -9.30 8.74
C ASN A 49 9.00 -10.24 8.88
N GLY A 50 8.09 -10.23 7.89
CA GLY A 50 6.88 -11.03 7.90
C GLY A 50 5.78 -10.62 8.91
N GLN A 51 5.94 -9.50 9.63
CA GLN A 51 4.93 -8.97 10.57
C GLN A 51 4.37 -7.63 10.08
N SER A 52 3.18 -7.25 10.54
CA SER A 52 2.59 -5.95 10.20
C SER A 52 3.52 -4.81 10.61
N MET A 53 3.79 -3.88 9.69
CA MET A 53 4.69 -2.77 9.97
C MET A 53 4.07 -1.83 11.02
N PRO A 54 4.72 -1.60 12.17
CA PRO A 54 4.17 -0.70 13.19
C PRO A 54 4.10 0.75 12.70
N ASP A 55 3.09 1.50 13.11
CA ASP A 55 2.85 2.87 12.64
C ASP A 55 4.02 3.82 12.94
N ALA A 56 4.71 3.64 14.05
CA ALA A 56 5.93 4.40 14.36
C ALA A 56 7.09 4.12 13.38
N VAL A 57 7.17 2.91 12.83
CA VAL A 57 8.14 2.56 11.78
C VAL A 57 7.70 3.19 10.45
N ILE A 58 6.40 3.17 10.15
CA ILE A 58 5.83 3.84 8.98
C ILE A 58 6.16 5.34 9.02
N ALA A 59 5.92 6.01 10.16
CA ALA A 59 6.23 7.43 10.38
C ALA A 59 7.70 7.74 10.07
N ARG A 60 8.62 6.94 10.64
CA ARG A 60 10.06 7.09 10.40
C ARG A 60 10.43 6.90 8.93
N ARG A 61 9.84 5.93 8.23
CA ARG A 61 10.10 5.70 6.81
C ARG A 61 9.55 6.80 5.91
N LEU A 62 8.45 7.43 6.31
CA LEU A 62 7.90 8.61 5.64
C LEU A 62 8.65 9.90 5.98
N GLY A 63 9.58 9.88 6.95
CA GLY A 63 10.28 11.08 7.42
C GLY A 63 9.39 12.05 8.18
N LEU A 64 8.32 11.55 8.83
CA LEU A 64 7.34 12.33 9.57
C LEU A 64 7.41 12.00 11.07
N ASP A 65 6.96 12.93 11.91
CA ASP A 65 6.67 12.61 13.30
C ASP A 65 5.43 11.71 13.41
N ASN A 66 5.26 11.06 14.56
CA ASN A 66 4.17 10.12 14.79
C ASN A 66 2.79 10.78 14.68
N GLN A 67 2.64 12.05 15.06
CA GLN A 67 1.35 12.71 15.03
C GLN A 67 0.90 12.96 13.60
N SER A 68 1.75 13.55 12.76
CA SER A 68 1.46 13.77 11.34
C SER A 68 1.26 12.46 10.59
N ALA A 69 2.10 11.44 10.84
CA ALA A 69 1.94 10.13 10.22
C ALA A 69 0.62 9.47 10.60
N ASN A 70 0.23 9.47 11.87
CA ASN A 70 -1.02 8.87 12.34
C ASN A 70 -2.24 9.60 11.77
N GLN A 71 -2.19 10.92 11.64
CA GLN A 71 -3.24 11.70 10.98
C GLN A 71 -3.40 11.28 9.51
N ILE A 72 -2.29 11.17 8.77
CA ILE A 72 -2.31 10.71 7.38
C ILE A 72 -2.87 9.29 7.28
N LEU A 73 -2.38 8.35 8.11
CA LEU A 73 -2.88 6.97 8.11
C LEU A 73 -4.38 6.89 8.41
N THR A 74 -4.85 7.70 9.36
CA THR A 74 -6.28 7.81 9.69
C THR A 74 -7.08 8.33 8.50
N THR A 75 -6.61 9.38 7.82
CA THR A 75 -7.24 9.93 6.62
C THR A 75 -7.29 8.89 5.49
N LEU A 76 -6.20 8.19 5.22
CA LEU A 76 -6.13 7.15 4.18
C LEU A 76 -7.13 6.02 4.44
N LEU A 77 -7.29 5.60 5.70
CA LEU A 77 -8.25 4.58 6.10
C LEU A 77 -9.69 5.09 6.04
N THR A 78 -9.93 6.32 6.50
CA THR A 78 -11.26 6.95 6.54
C THR A 78 -11.80 7.18 5.14
N TYR A 79 -10.95 7.61 4.20
CA TYR A 79 -11.32 7.81 2.80
C TYR A 79 -11.28 6.51 1.98
N GLY A 80 -10.97 5.38 2.63
CA GLY A 80 -10.91 4.08 1.99
C GLY A 80 -9.77 3.92 0.99
N VAL A 81 -8.78 4.82 0.95
CA VAL A 81 -7.62 4.73 0.04
C VAL A 81 -6.76 3.51 0.39
N ALA A 82 -6.51 3.32 1.68
CA ALA A 82 -5.84 2.15 2.22
C ALA A 82 -6.82 1.28 3.03
N SER A 83 -6.39 0.07 3.40
CA SER A 83 -7.16 -0.81 4.27
C SER A 83 -6.24 -1.49 5.29
N ARG A 84 -6.79 -1.92 6.43
CA ARG A 84 -6.10 -2.75 7.42
C ARG A 84 -6.58 -4.19 7.26
N ARG A 85 -5.64 -5.13 7.20
CA ARG A 85 -5.94 -6.55 7.12
C ARG A 85 -6.47 -7.04 8.47
N GLU A 86 -7.60 -7.73 8.46
CA GLU A 86 -8.31 -8.14 9.69
C GLU A 86 -7.48 -9.08 10.57
N SER A 87 -6.64 -9.93 9.99
CA SER A 87 -5.90 -10.96 10.71
C SER A 87 -4.77 -10.42 11.60
N ASP A 88 -4.09 -9.34 11.18
CA ASP A 88 -2.86 -8.86 11.82
C ASP A 88 -2.69 -7.34 11.82
N GLY A 89 -3.69 -6.60 11.31
CA GLY A 89 -3.66 -5.15 11.23
C GLY A 89 -2.66 -4.58 10.22
N ALA A 90 -2.13 -5.38 9.28
CA ALA A 90 -1.22 -4.86 8.27
C ALA A 90 -1.93 -3.85 7.35
N LEU A 91 -1.30 -2.69 7.10
CA LEU A 91 -1.78 -1.73 6.11
C LEU A 91 -1.56 -2.30 4.71
N PHE A 92 -2.54 -2.22 3.81
CA PHE A 92 -2.41 -2.80 2.48
C PHE A 92 -3.15 -2.01 1.39
N CYS A 93 -2.71 -2.21 0.14
CA CYS A 93 -3.34 -1.71 -1.07
C CYS A 93 -4.18 -2.81 -1.73
N ARG A 94 -5.51 -2.69 -1.67
CA ARG A 94 -6.46 -3.65 -2.25
C ARG A 94 -6.19 -3.97 -3.72
N ARG A 95 -5.86 -2.94 -4.52
CA ARG A 95 -5.58 -3.12 -5.95
C ARG A 95 -4.31 -3.95 -6.18
N MET A 96 -3.23 -3.62 -5.48
CA MET A 96 -1.95 -4.30 -5.62
C MET A 96 -2.04 -5.77 -5.19
N VAL A 97 -2.74 -6.06 -4.08
CA VAL A 97 -3.01 -7.45 -3.64
C VAL A 97 -3.81 -8.22 -4.69
N LYS A 98 -4.88 -7.62 -5.24
CA LYS A 98 -5.69 -8.25 -6.29
C LYS A 98 -4.88 -8.55 -7.55
N ASP A 99 -4.03 -7.60 -7.98
CA ASP A 99 -3.19 -7.75 -9.16
C ASP A 99 -2.11 -8.82 -8.96
N GLU A 100 -1.50 -8.90 -7.78
CA GLU A 100 -0.56 -9.97 -7.45
C GLU A 100 -1.23 -11.35 -7.42
N ASN A 101 -2.41 -11.46 -6.82
CA ASN A 101 -3.17 -12.71 -6.83
C ASN A 101 -3.47 -13.17 -8.27
N LEU A 102 -3.94 -12.26 -9.13
CA LEU A 102 -4.22 -12.58 -10.53
C LEU A 102 -2.95 -13.00 -11.28
N ARG A 103 -1.82 -12.34 -11.02
CA ARG A 103 -0.52 -12.71 -11.59
C ARG A 103 -0.09 -14.12 -11.17
N GLN A 104 -0.23 -14.45 -9.90
CA GLN A 104 0.14 -15.78 -9.38
C GLN A 104 -0.71 -16.87 -10.03
N VAL A 105 -2.03 -16.68 -10.12
CA VAL A 105 -2.95 -17.59 -10.81
C VAL A 105 -2.54 -17.80 -12.27
N ARG A 106 -2.27 -16.72 -13.01
CA ARG A 106 -1.83 -16.78 -14.42
C ARG A 106 -0.49 -17.49 -14.58
N THR A 107 0.44 -17.25 -13.66
CA THR A 107 1.76 -17.91 -13.65
C THR A 107 1.61 -19.40 -13.39
N ALA A 108 0.77 -19.80 -12.45
CA ALA A 108 0.51 -21.21 -12.13
C ALA A 108 -0.16 -21.93 -13.31
N ALA A 109 -1.20 -21.34 -13.90
CA ALA A 109 -1.91 -21.91 -15.06
C ALA A 109 -1.04 -22.01 -16.32
N GLY A 110 -0.01 -21.15 -16.45
CA GLY A 110 0.93 -21.16 -17.57
C GLY A 110 2.11 -22.12 -17.40
N LYS A 111 2.27 -22.78 -16.24
CA LYS A 111 3.31 -23.81 -16.07
C LYS A 111 2.88 -25.06 -16.85
N LYS A 112 3.71 -25.45 -17.82
CA LYS A 112 3.61 -26.74 -18.51
C LYS A 112 4.06 -27.88 -17.61
#